data_AF-A0A4Y8KS42-F1
#
_entry.id   AF-A0A4Y8KS42-F1
#
_cell.length_a   1.000
_cell.length_b   1.000
_cell.length_c   1.000
_cell.angle_alpha   90.00
_cell.angle_beta   90.00
_cell.angle_gamma   90.00
#
_symmetry.space_group_name_H-M   'P 1'
#
loop_
_entity.id
_entity.type
_entity.pdbx_description
1 polymer ?
#
loop_
_entity_poly.entity_id
_entity_poly.type
_entity_poly.pdbx_seq_one_letter_code
_entity_poly.pdbx_strand_id
1 'polypeptide(L)'
;MHHVFVDSNVLGSRTLYDWLFLLRSQSKMFSLSATPDVLDETHRVWRRKHPSAGGELRRNREKVFRENFDEILEDWTGGEAPNLRDKDDQHVHNAAVYSHADILLTMNIKDFGDPDLLPYDLYTPDEFFCLVESSHLFVVREVTRTQNTYWQSRRAKGDPVTSLAEALEKAGCPKFAAIVAEHLRVLSGPI
;
A
#
# COMPACT_ATOMS: atom_id res chain seq x y z
N MET A 1 13.35 8.44 -9.65
CA MET A 1 12.04 7.79 -9.46
C MET A 1 12.33 6.57 -8.62
N HIS A 2 11.73 6.48 -7.43
CA HIS A 2 12.04 5.39 -6.50
C HIS A 2 11.32 4.10 -6.90
N HIS A 3 12.02 2.99 -6.89
CA HIS A 3 11.42 1.67 -7.06
C HIS A 3 10.95 1.14 -5.70
N VAL A 4 9.64 0.94 -5.57
CA VAL A 4 9.01 0.48 -4.32
C VAL A 4 8.49 -0.93 -4.51
N PHE A 5 9.10 -1.90 -3.82
CA PHE A 5 8.59 -3.25 -3.73
C PHE A 5 7.54 -3.31 -2.61
N VAL A 6 6.37 -3.87 -2.88
CA VAL A 6 5.23 -3.84 -1.95
C VAL A 6 5.00 -5.22 -1.36
N ASP A 7 4.98 -5.30 -0.03
CA ASP A 7 4.73 -6.52 0.72
C ASP A 7 3.23 -6.89 0.81
N SER A 8 2.93 -8.17 1.06
CA SER A 8 1.58 -8.74 1.07
C SER A 8 0.71 -8.16 2.20
N ASN A 9 1.33 -7.83 3.35
CA ASN A 9 0.63 -7.25 4.49
C ASN A 9 0.08 -5.83 4.23
N VAL A 10 0.67 -5.10 3.28
CA VAL A 10 0.16 -3.80 2.81
C VAL A 10 -1.04 -4.04 1.89
N LEU A 11 -0.91 -4.95 0.93
CA LEU A 11 -1.97 -5.29 -0.04
C LEU A 11 -3.18 -6.01 0.60
N GLY A 12 -2.97 -6.57 1.80
CA GLY A 12 -4.03 -7.16 2.64
C GLY A 12 -5.05 -6.14 3.15
N SER A 13 -4.74 -4.83 3.10
CA SER A 13 -5.63 -3.74 3.49
C SER A 13 -6.09 -2.94 2.28
N ARG A 14 -7.42 -2.89 2.07
CA ARG A 14 -8.01 -2.08 0.99
C ARG A 14 -7.69 -0.61 1.11
N THR A 15 -7.74 -0.07 2.32
CA THR A 15 -7.37 1.32 2.56
C THR A 15 -5.96 1.59 2.05
N LEU A 16 -4.98 0.74 2.39
CA LEU A 16 -3.58 0.98 2.06
C LEU A 16 -3.33 0.89 0.55
N TYR A 17 -3.76 -0.19 -0.11
CA TYR A 17 -3.50 -0.30 -1.55
C TYR A 17 -4.32 0.69 -2.39
N ASP A 18 -5.55 1.07 -1.98
CA ASP A 18 -6.32 2.11 -2.69
C ASP A 18 -5.55 3.45 -2.63
N TRP A 19 -5.01 3.83 -1.46
CA TRP A 19 -4.19 5.03 -1.34
C TRP A 19 -2.87 4.93 -2.12
N LEU A 20 -2.16 3.83 -2.00
CA LEU A 20 -0.89 3.60 -2.69
C LEU A 20 -1.05 3.74 -4.22
N PHE A 21 -2.03 3.05 -4.80
CA PHE A 21 -2.29 3.11 -6.24
C PHE A 21 -2.79 4.46 -6.71
N LEU A 22 -3.64 5.14 -5.94
CA LEU A 22 -4.07 6.49 -6.31
C LEU A 22 -2.91 7.49 -6.26
N LEU A 23 -2.07 7.45 -5.22
CA LEU A 23 -0.86 8.30 -5.13
C LEU A 23 0.10 8.01 -6.29
N ARG A 24 0.27 6.74 -6.67
CA ARG A 24 1.04 6.34 -7.84
C ARG A 24 0.43 6.83 -9.15
N SER A 25 -0.89 6.80 -9.29
CA SER A 25 -1.55 7.27 -10.52
C SER A 25 -1.45 8.79 -10.71
N GLN A 26 -1.34 9.54 -9.60
CA GLN A 26 -1.26 11.00 -9.59
C GLN A 26 0.18 11.53 -9.57
N SER A 27 1.19 10.65 -9.53
CA SER A 27 2.59 11.06 -9.47
C SER A 27 3.52 10.12 -10.25
N LYS A 28 4.67 10.64 -10.67
CA LYS A 28 5.77 9.84 -11.25
C LYS A 28 6.97 9.73 -10.31
N MET A 29 6.73 9.90 -9.00
CA MET A 29 7.79 9.93 -7.99
C MET A 29 8.37 8.54 -7.74
N PHE A 30 7.53 7.53 -7.82
CA PHE A 30 7.89 6.14 -7.57
C PHE A 30 7.22 5.22 -8.59
N SER A 31 7.72 3.99 -8.70
CA SER A 31 7.10 2.86 -9.38
C SER A 31 6.84 1.74 -8.38
N LEU A 32 5.84 0.91 -8.66
CA LEU A 32 5.41 -0.18 -7.79
C LEU A 32 5.71 -1.53 -8.42
N SER A 33 6.30 -2.43 -7.64
CA SER A 33 6.45 -3.83 -7.99
C SER A 33 6.01 -4.77 -6.87
N ALA A 34 5.68 -5.99 -7.25
CA ALA A 34 5.46 -7.13 -6.37
C ALA A 34 5.72 -8.42 -7.14
N THR A 35 5.76 -9.56 -6.46
CA THR A 35 5.84 -10.89 -7.10
C THR A 35 4.49 -11.61 -7.07
N PRO A 36 4.27 -12.62 -7.94
CA PRO A 36 3.13 -13.53 -7.83
C PRO A 36 2.98 -14.14 -6.43
N ASP A 37 4.08 -14.51 -5.75
CA ASP A 37 4.05 -15.08 -4.40
C ASP A 37 3.44 -14.12 -3.37
N VAL A 38 3.82 -12.84 -3.43
CA VAL A 38 3.26 -11.77 -2.60
C VAL A 38 1.76 -11.59 -2.87
N LEU A 39 1.36 -11.63 -4.14
CA LEU A 39 -0.06 -11.51 -4.51
C LEU A 39 -0.86 -12.73 -4.05
N ASP A 40 -0.31 -13.94 -4.16
CA ASP A 40 -0.93 -15.18 -3.69
C ASP A 40 -1.11 -15.18 -2.16
N GLU A 41 -0.10 -14.72 -1.42
CA GLU A 41 -0.21 -14.54 0.02
C GLU A 41 -1.31 -13.52 0.37
N THR A 42 -1.34 -12.40 -0.33
CA THR A 42 -2.38 -11.37 -0.19
C THR A 42 -3.77 -11.96 -0.38
N HIS A 43 -3.96 -12.74 -1.45
CA HIS A 43 -5.24 -13.38 -1.75
C HIS A 43 -5.62 -14.43 -0.71
N ARG A 44 -4.64 -15.17 -0.20
CA ARG A 44 -4.85 -16.16 0.87
C ARG A 44 -5.33 -15.48 2.15
N VAL A 45 -4.70 -14.39 2.58
CA VAL A 45 -5.12 -13.62 3.76
C VAL A 45 -6.52 -13.03 3.55
N TRP A 46 -6.79 -12.44 2.38
CA TRP A 46 -8.11 -11.90 2.07
C TRP A 46 -9.21 -12.98 2.10
N ARG A 47 -8.94 -14.18 1.57
CA ARG A 47 -9.87 -15.32 1.56
C ARG A 47 -10.20 -15.82 2.96
N ARG A 48 -9.22 -15.83 3.88
CA ARG A 48 -9.47 -16.18 5.30
C ARG A 48 -10.46 -15.21 5.96
N LYS A 49 -10.40 -13.91 5.61
CA LYS A 49 -11.31 -12.88 6.12
C LYS A 49 -12.69 -12.91 5.43
N HIS A 50 -12.78 -13.42 4.21
CA HIS A 50 -14.01 -13.43 3.41
C HIS A 50 -14.31 -14.84 2.83
N PRO A 51 -14.54 -15.84 3.70
CA PRO A 51 -14.68 -17.23 3.26
C PRO A 51 -15.87 -17.45 2.32
N SER A 52 -16.97 -16.72 2.52
CA SER A 52 -18.20 -16.81 1.72
C SER A 52 -18.21 -15.93 0.46
N ALA A 53 -17.16 -15.13 0.21
CA ALA A 53 -17.14 -14.23 -0.93
C ALA A 53 -17.12 -14.98 -2.27
N GLY A 54 -17.97 -14.55 -3.21
CA GLY A 54 -17.99 -15.09 -4.57
C GLY A 54 -16.68 -14.88 -5.33
N GLY A 55 -16.45 -15.71 -6.36
CA GLY A 55 -15.23 -15.64 -7.17
C GLY A 55 -15.02 -14.31 -7.89
N GLU A 56 -16.09 -13.56 -8.17
CA GLU A 56 -16.04 -12.24 -8.80
C GLU A 56 -15.24 -11.22 -7.98
N LEU A 57 -15.42 -11.20 -6.65
CA LEU A 57 -14.70 -10.27 -5.78
C LEU A 57 -13.19 -10.52 -5.81
N ARG A 58 -12.77 -11.79 -5.86
CA ARG A 58 -11.36 -12.16 -6.04
C ARG A 58 -10.85 -11.68 -7.40
N ARG A 59 -11.58 -11.93 -8.49
CA ARG A 59 -11.18 -11.50 -9.84
C ARG A 59 -11.06 -9.99 -9.95
N ASN A 60 -11.96 -9.24 -9.32
CA ASN A 60 -11.91 -7.78 -9.31
C ASN A 60 -10.68 -7.26 -8.55
N ARG A 61 -10.31 -7.89 -7.42
CA ARG A 61 -9.06 -7.56 -6.69
C ARG A 61 -7.82 -7.85 -7.54
N GLU A 62 -7.77 -9.02 -8.15
CA GLU A 62 -6.67 -9.40 -9.04
C GLU A 62 -6.52 -8.42 -10.20
N LYS A 63 -7.63 -8.02 -10.82
CA LYS A 63 -7.64 -7.02 -11.88
C LYS A 63 -7.08 -5.67 -11.39
N VAL A 64 -7.49 -5.20 -10.21
CA VAL A 64 -6.96 -3.97 -9.61
C VAL A 64 -5.44 -4.05 -9.44
N PHE A 65 -4.90 -5.17 -8.95
CA PHE A 65 -3.45 -5.33 -8.80
C PHE A 65 -2.74 -5.29 -10.15
N ARG A 66 -3.20 -6.07 -11.13
CA ARG A 66 -2.59 -6.09 -12.48
C ARG A 66 -2.63 -4.75 -13.20
N GLU A 67 -3.64 -3.93 -12.95
CA GLU A 67 -3.80 -2.63 -13.60
C GLU A 67 -2.99 -1.50 -12.94
N ASN A 68 -2.57 -1.67 -11.68
CA ASN A 68 -1.95 -0.58 -10.91
C ASN A 68 -0.50 -0.83 -10.49
N PHE A 69 -0.01 -2.07 -10.50
CA PHE A 69 1.42 -2.33 -10.41
C PHE A 69 2.10 -1.96 -11.74
N ASP A 70 3.26 -1.30 -11.65
CA ASP A 70 4.07 -1.02 -12.83
C ASP A 70 4.77 -2.31 -13.31
N GLU A 71 5.10 -3.21 -12.37
CA GLU A 71 5.70 -4.50 -12.64
C GLU A 71 5.15 -5.58 -11.68
N ILE A 72 4.81 -6.75 -12.23
CA ILE A 72 4.65 -7.97 -11.44
C ILE A 72 5.79 -8.88 -11.85
N LEU A 73 6.77 -9.03 -10.96
CA LEU A 73 8.03 -9.71 -11.21
C LEU A 73 7.82 -11.23 -11.16
N GLU A 74 7.77 -11.86 -12.33
CA GLU A 74 7.56 -13.32 -12.46
C GLU A 74 8.80 -14.13 -12.08
N ASP A 75 10.00 -13.62 -12.36
CA ASP A 75 11.28 -14.29 -12.09
C ASP A 75 12.12 -13.51 -11.09
N TRP A 76 12.62 -14.19 -10.06
CA TRP A 76 13.59 -13.67 -9.10
C TRP A 76 14.44 -14.81 -8.55
N THR A 77 15.68 -14.51 -8.15
CA THR A 77 16.57 -15.52 -7.59
C THR A 77 16.42 -15.57 -6.08
N GLY A 78 16.06 -16.74 -5.54
CA GLY A 78 16.06 -16.96 -4.10
C GLY A 78 17.47 -17.06 -3.51
N GLY A 79 17.54 -17.09 -2.19
CA GLY A 79 18.80 -17.17 -1.47
C GLY A 79 18.58 -17.13 0.03
N GLU A 80 19.63 -17.47 0.79
CA GLU A 80 19.59 -17.30 2.23
C GLU A 80 19.68 -15.80 2.59
N ALA A 81 18.78 -15.36 3.46
CA ALA A 81 18.81 -14.02 4.03
C ALA A 81 19.03 -14.12 5.55
N PRO A 82 20.27 -14.38 6.02
CA PRO A 82 20.55 -14.68 7.42
C PRO A 82 20.26 -13.51 8.37
N ASN A 83 20.17 -12.28 7.84
CA ASN A 83 19.90 -11.08 8.60
C ASN A 83 18.41 -10.84 8.88
N LEU A 84 17.50 -11.59 8.22
CA LEU A 84 16.06 -11.49 8.51
C LEU A 84 15.74 -12.17 9.83
N ARG A 85 14.77 -11.60 10.56
CA ARG A 85 14.24 -12.21 11.78
C ARG A 85 13.16 -13.23 11.47
N ASP A 86 12.29 -12.93 10.51
CA ASP A 86 11.32 -13.89 10.00
C ASP A 86 11.85 -14.55 8.72
N LYS A 87 11.82 -15.89 8.70
CA LYS A 87 12.24 -16.66 7.53
C LYS A 87 11.14 -16.70 6.47
N ASP A 88 9.89 -16.51 6.86
CA ASP A 88 8.77 -16.46 5.94
C ASP A 88 8.82 -15.19 5.07
N ASP A 89 9.62 -14.17 5.43
CA ASP A 89 9.85 -12.95 4.63
C ASP A 89 11.04 -13.07 3.65
N GLN A 90 11.68 -14.24 3.55
CA GLN A 90 12.84 -14.44 2.65
C GLN A 90 12.49 -14.22 1.18
N HIS A 91 11.30 -14.62 0.71
CA HIS A 91 10.90 -14.37 -0.67
C HIS A 91 10.70 -12.88 -0.94
N VAL A 92 10.12 -12.14 0.01
CA VAL A 92 9.95 -10.68 -0.08
C VAL A 92 11.30 -10.00 -0.16
N HIS A 93 12.24 -10.34 0.73
CA HIS A 93 13.59 -9.80 0.72
C HIS A 93 14.31 -10.08 -0.61
N ASN A 94 14.40 -11.35 -0.99
CA ASN A 94 15.14 -11.75 -2.20
C ASN A 94 14.55 -11.11 -3.47
N ALA A 95 13.22 -11.00 -3.57
CA ALA A 95 12.58 -10.32 -4.69
C ALA A 95 12.84 -8.80 -4.70
N ALA A 96 12.80 -8.14 -3.54
CA ALA A 96 13.16 -6.73 -3.42
C ALA A 96 14.63 -6.48 -3.82
N VAL A 97 15.56 -7.35 -3.40
CA VAL A 97 16.97 -7.28 -3.81
C VAL A 97 17.13 -7.51 -5.31
N TYR A 98 16.52 -8.56 -5.85
CA TYR A 98 16.61 -8.91 -7.27
C TYR A 98 16.07 -7.80 -8.19
N SER A 99 14.99 -7.15 -7.76
CA SER A 99 14.36 -6.05 -8.49
C SER A 99 15.05 -4.70 -8.30
N HIS A 100 16.14 -4.65 -7.53
CA HIS A 100 16.83 -3.41 -7.15
C HIS A 100 15.86 -2.37 -6.58
N ALA A 101 14.98 -2.80 -5.68
CA ALA A 101 14.08 -1.88 -4.99
C ALA A 101 14.89 -0.84 -4.21
N ASP A 102 14.50 0.43 -4.31
CA ASP A 102 15.03 1.47 -3.42
C ASP A 102 14.35 1.37 -2.04
N ILE A 103 13.07 0.97 -2.04
CA ILE A 103 12.22 0.90 -0.85
C ILE A 103 11.49 -0.45 -0.83
N LEU A 104 11.48 -1.10 0.33
CA LEU A 104 10.53 -2.14 0.66
C LEU A 104 9.41 -1.56 1.55
N LEU A 105 8.20 -1.56 1.03
CA LEU A 105 7.01 -1.06 1.73
C LEU A 105 6.32 -2.21 2.47
N THR A 106 6.37 -2.18 3.80
CA THR A 106 5.85 -3.26 4.65
C THR A 106 5.27 -2.74 5.97
N MET A 107 4.27 -3.42 6.51
CA MET A 107 3.78 -3.18 7.88
C MET A 107 4.69 -3.80 8.95
N ASN A 108 5.63 -4.66 8.54
CA ASN A 108 6.37 -5.57 9.40
C ASN A 108 7.89 -5.28 9.40
N ILE A 109 8.29 -4.00 9.44
CA ILE A 109 9.71 -3.57 9.39
C ILE A 109 10.63 -4.40 10.32
N LYS A 110 10.16 -4.71 11.53
CA LYS A 110 10.92 -5.48 12.54
C LYS A 110 11.31 -6.89 12.06
N ASP A 111 10.58 -7.47 11.12
CA ASP A 111 10.79 -8.85 10.66
C ASP A 111 12.00 -8.93 9.71
N PHE A 112 12.44 -7.79 9.17
CA PHE A 112 13.60 -7.65 8.28
C PHE A 112 14.95 -7.43 9.01
N GLY A 113 14.95 -7.44 10.35
CA GLY A 113 16.19 -7.36 11.12
C GLY A 113 16.77 -5.95 11.23
N ASP A 114 18.07 -5.82 11.01
CA ASP A 114 18.79 -4.54 11.11
C ASP A 114 18.72 -3.81 9.76
N PRO A 115 18.04 -2.64 9.67
CA PRO A 115 17.90 -1.89 8.43
C PRO A 115 19.24 -1.48 7.80
N ASP A 116 20.28 -1.26 8.61
CA ASP A 116 21.61 -0.84 8.11
C ASP A 116 22.31 -1.95 7.31
N LEU A 117 21.81 -3.20 7.39
CA LEU A 117 22.33 -4.36 6.66
C LEU A 117 21.53 -4.67 5.38
N LEU A 118 20.50 -3.89 5.07
CA LEU A 118 19.63 -4.12 3.91
C LEU A 118 20.06 -3.24 2.72
N PRO A 119 19.89 -3.71 1.48
CA PRO A 119 20.23 -2.94 0.29
C PRO A 119 19.13 -1.94 -0.13
N TYR A 120 18.06 -1.82 0.65
CA TYR A 120 16.89 -0.98 0.41
C TYR A 120 16.41 -0.37 1.72
N ASP A 121 15.70 0.75 1.64
CA ASP A 121 15.07 1.37 2.81
C ASP A 121 13.77 0.66 3.18
N LEU A 122 13.49 0.56 4.49
CA LEU A 122 12.22 0.06 5.00
C LEU A 122 11.30 1.22 5.36
N TYR A 123 10.07 1.19 4.84
CA TYR A 123 9.04 2.14 5.21
C TYR A 123 7.72 1.45 5.54
N THR A 124 7.04 1.96 6.57
CA THR A 124 5.62 1.69 6.74
C THR A 124 4.81 2.52 5.73
N PRO A 125 3.59 2.10 5.38
CA PRO A 125 2.66 2.94 4.62
C PRO A 125 2.40 4.30 5.25
N ASP A 126 2.33 4.40 6.58
CA ASP A 126 2.14 5.68 7.27
C ASP A 126 3.28 6.65 6.98
N GLU A 127 4.52 6.17 7.10
CA GLU A 127 5.73 6.96 6.87
C GLU A 127 5.92 7.28 5.38
N PHE A 128 5.72 6.29 4.51
CA PHE A 128 5.86 6.46 3.07
C PHE A 128 4.84 7.47 2.52
N PHE A 129 3.58 7.40 2.94
CA PHE A 129 2.57 8.36 2.48
C PHE A 129 2.83 9.78 3.00
N CYS A 130 3.38 9.92 4.22
CA CYS A 130 3.84 11.22 4.72
C CYS A 130 5.03 11.77 3.91
N LEU A 131 5.93 10.89 3.46
CA LEU A 131 7.06 11.27 2.59
C LEU A 131 6.57 11.73 1.19
N VAL A 132 5.54 11.07 0.67
CA VAL A 132 4.88 11.48 -0.58
C VAL A 132 4.25 12.87 -0.43
N GLU A 133 3.58 13.15 0.69
CA GLU A 133 3.03 14.48 0.99
C GLU A 133 4.12 15.55 1.03
N SER A 134 5.21 15.31 1.77
CA SER A 134 6.28 16.30 1.94
C SER A 134 7.02 16.58 0.64
N SER A 135 7.05 15.61 -0.27
CA SER A 135 7.69 15.75 -1.58
C SER A 135 6.81 16.54 -2.57
N HIS A 136 5.48 16.37 -2.52
CA HIS A 136 4.55 17.03 -3.43
C HIS A 136 3.15 17.23 -2.80
N LEU A 137 2.96 18.35 -2.11
CA LEU A 137 1.72 18.71 -1.37
C LEU A 137 0.41 18.63 -2.18
N PHE A 138 0.48 18.76 -3.52
CA PHE A 138 -0.72 18.72 -4.36
C PHE A 138 -1.24 17.30 -4.59
N VAL A 139 -0.39 16.28 -4.57
CA VAL A 139 -0.75 14.91 -4.95
C VAL A 139 -1.71 14.31 -3.92
N VAL A 140 -1.39 14.40 -2.63
CA VAL A 140 -2.24 13.84 -1.57
C VAL A 140 -3.55 14.59 -1.47
N ARG A 141 -3.56 15.91 -1.67
CA ARG A 141 -4.80 16.69 -1.69
C ARG A 141 -5.74 16.25 -2.82
N GLU A 142 -5.21 16.01 -4.03
CA GLU A 142 -6.01 15.54 -5.16
C GLU A 142 -6.55 14.11 -4.95
N VAL A 143 -5.72 13.21 -4.39
CA VAL A 143 -6.17 11.87 -4.01
C VAL A 143 -7.22 11.93 -2.90
N THR A 144 -7.04 12.81 -1.90
CA THR A 144 -8.02 13.07 -0.84
C THR A 144 -9.36 13.51 -1.43
N ARG A 145 -9.35 14.45 -2.37
CA ARG A 145 -10.55 14.92 -3.07
C ARG A 145 -11.24 13.77 -3.80
N THR A 146 -10.48 12.99 -4.57
CA THR A 146 -10.99 11.83 -5.34
C THR A 146 -11.63 10.79 -4.43
N GLN A 147 -10.93 10.38 -3.37
CA GLN A 147 -11.44 9.45 -2.36
C GLN A 147 -12.71 10.01 -1.69
N ASN A 148 -12.70 11.28 -1.26
CA ASN A 148 -13.85 11.88 -0.58
C ASN A 148 -15.09 11.88 -1.48
N THR A 149 -14.96 12.29 -2.76
CA THR A 149 -16.07 12.24 -3.72
C THR A 149 -16.61 10.82 -3.89
N TYR A 150 -15.73 9.83 -4.05
CA TYR A 150 -16.14 8.43 -4.18
C TYR A 150 -16.94 7.95 -2.95
N TRP A 151 -16.41 8.16 -1.75
CA TRP A 151 -17.03 7.67 -0.51
C TRP A 151 -18.30 8.42 -0.12
N GLN A 152 -18.40 9.72 -0.43
CA GLN A 152 -19.66 10.47 -0.29
C GLN A 152 -20.74 9.93 -1.22
N SER A 153 -20.38 9.56 -2.46
CA SER A 153 -21.35 8.96 -3.40
C SER A 153 -21.87 7.60 -2.92
N ARG A 154 -21.04 6.81 -2.23
CA ARG A 154 -21.42 5.52 -1.61
C ARG A 154 -22.32 5.75 -0.40
N ARG A 155 -21.99 6.72 0.45
CA ARG A 155 -22.82 7.12 1.59
C ARG A 155 -24.21 7.59 1.14
N ALA A 156 -24.29 8.39 0.06
CA ALA A 156 -25.56 8.83 -0.51
C ALA A 156 -26.43 7.67 -1.03
N LYS A 157 -25.83 6.53 -1.36
CA LYS A 157 -26.52 5.28 -1.74
C LYS A 157 -26.91 4.42 -0.54
N GLY A 158 -26.64 4.85 0.68
CA GLY A 158 -26.98 4.15 1.92
C GLY A 158 -25.93 3.16 2.41
N ASP A 159 -24.75 3.11 1.80
CA ASP A 159 -23.67 2.23 2.28
C ASP A 159 -23.12 2.71 3.62
N PRO A 160 -22.76 1.81 4.55
CA PRO A 160 -22.03 2.18 5.76
C PRO A 160 -20.60 2.63 5.37
N VAL A 161 -20.31 3.91 5.57
CA VAL A 161 -19.04 4.53 5.18
C VAL A 161 -18.37 5.20 6.38
N THR A 162 -17.21 4.67 6.74
CA THR A 162 -16.26 5.25 7.70
C THR A 162 -15.59 6.49 7.09
N SER A 163 -15.18 7.46 7.93
CA SER A 163 -14.42 8.61 7.41
C SER A 163 -13.05 8.17 6.87
N LEU A 164 -12.45 8.94 5.94
CA LEU A 164 -11.15 8.60 5.36
C LEU A 164 -10.04 8.54 6.42
N ALA A 165 -10.01 9.53 7.33
CA ALA A 165 -9.03 9.58 8.40
C ALA A 165 -9.17 8.38 9.35
N GLU A 166 -10.38 8.07 9.79
CA GLU A 166 -10.63 6.91 10.67
C GLU A 166 -10.29 5.58 9.98
N ALA A 167 -10.55 5.45 8.67
CA ALA A 167 -10.17 4.27 7.90
C ALA A 167 -8.65 4.11 7.81
N LEU A 168 -7.90 5.21 7.69
CA LEU A 168 -6.42 5.23 7.69
C LEU A 168 -5.86 4.92 9.08
N GLU A 169 -6.40 5.49 10.15
CA GLU A 169 -6.01 5.17 11.54
C GLU A 169 -6.19 3.68 11.82
N LYS A 170 -7.35 3.10 11.46
CA LYS A 170 -7.62 1.66 11.60
C LYS A 170 -6.70 0.80 10.73
N ALA A 171 -6.17 1.34 9.64
CA ALA A 171 -5.22 0.67 8.77
C ALA A 171 -3.75 0.82 9.25
N GLY A 172 -3.51 1.48 10.38
CA GLY A 172 -2.17 1.70 10.93
C GLY A 172 -1.46 2.91 10.36
N CYS A 173 -2.18 3.90 9.82
CA CYS A 173 -1.63 5.13 9.27
C CYS A 173 -2.08 6.40 10.01
N PRO A 174 -1.78 6.56 11.32
CA PRO A 174 -2.25 7.70 12.09
C PRO A 174 -1.63 9.04 11.68
N LYS A 175 -0.35 9.09 11.29
CA LYS A 175 0.29 10.35 10.89
C LYS A 175 -0.31 10.84 9.57
N PHE A 176 -0.45 9.93 8.60
CA PHE A 176 -1.05 10.24 7.32
C PHE A 176 -2.55 10.52 7.43
N ALA A 177 -3.26 9.86 8.35
CA ALA A 177 -4.66 10.19 8.64
C ALA A 177 -4.84 11.64 9.09
N ALA A 178 -3.95 12.16 9.93
CA ALA A 178 -3.99 13.57 10.36
C ALA A 178 -3.79 14.53 9.17
N ILE A 179 -2.89 14.21 8.25
CA ILE A 179 -2.67 14.99 7.01
C ILE A 179 -3.95 14.99 6.15
N VAL A 180 -4.55 13.83 5.92
CA VAL A 180 -5.78 13.71 5.14
C VAL A 180 -6.95 14.45 5.81
N ALA A 181 -7.05 14.41 7.14
CA ALA A 181 -8.06 15.15 7.88
C ALA A 181 -7.95 16.67 7.66
N GLU A 182 -6.72 17.22 7.65
CA GLU A 182 -6.53 18.65 7.37
C GLU A 182 -6.87 19.00 5.92
N HIS A 183 -6.47 18.17 4.95
CA HIS A 183 -6.87 18.35 3.55
C HIS A 183 -8.38 18.36 3.38
N LEU A 184 -9.10 17.47 4.06
CA LEU A 184 -10.56 17.45 4.05
C LEU A 184 -11.14 18.75 4.61
N ARG A 185 -10.59 19.26 5.71
CA ARG A 185 -11.01 20.52 6.35
C ARG A 185 -10.86 21.71 5.40
N VAL A 186 -9.74 21.78 4.68
CA VAL A 186 -9.47 22.79 3.66
C VAL A 186 -10.41 22.66 2.47
N LEU A 187 -10.71 21.42 2.03
CA LEU A 187 -11.60 21.15 0.90
C LEU A 187 -13.09 21.46 1.21
N SER A 188 -13.51 21.40 2.48
CA SER A 188 -14.86 21.80 2.90
C SER A 188 -15.09 23.32 2.96
N GLY A 189 -14.05 24.14 2.79
CA GLY A 189 -14.09 25.60 2.91
C GLY A 189 -14.07 26.10 4.37
N PRO A 190 -13.81 27.39 4.62
CA PRO A 190 -14.03 27.97 5.94
C PRO A 190 -15.54 27.94 6.26
N ILE A 191 -15.86 27.57 7.51
CA ILE A 191 -17.20 27.75 8.09
C ILE A 191 -17.52 29.24 8.14
#